data_AF-A0A9P9IQZ4-F1
#
_entry.id   AF-A0A9P9IQZ4-F1
#
_cell.length_a   1.000
_cell.length_b   1.000
_cell.length_c   1.000
_cell.angle_alpha   90.00
_cell.angle_beta   90.00
_cell.angle_gamma   90.00
#
_symmetry.space_group_name_H-M   'P 1'
#
loop_
_entity.id
_entity.type
_entity.pdbx_description
1 polymer ?
#
loop_
_entity_poly.entity_id
_entity_poly.type
_entity_poly.pdbx_seq_one_letter_code
_entity_poly.pdbx_strand_id
1 'polypeptide(L)'
;MGAPLRLYNRPSAFCGARENEAELLRELQNLGHVTEDIVEHPEWLLLECESEIMIREVQKQIAREMISPLKNNNSVMQLSMGEGKSSVIVPIVATALGNGKQLVRVIVAKPQANQIHQMLLSKLAGY
;
A
#
# COMPACT_ATOMS: atom_id res chain seq x y z
N MET A 1 -12.88 -6.82 23.10
CA MET A 1 -11.40 -6.90 22.98
C MET A 1 -11.08 -8.04 22.03
N GLY A 2 -11.09 -7.77 20.73
CA GLY A 2 -10.76 -8.75 19.70
C GLY A 2 -9.25 -8.76 19.48
N ALA A 3 -8.61 -9.92 19.56
CA ALA A 3 -7.20 -10.05 19.26
C ALA A 3 -6.94 -9.64 17.80
N PRO A 4 -5.90 -8.82 17.50
CA PRO A 4 -5.50 -8.58 16.13
C PRO A 4 -5.04 -9.91 15.51
N LEU A 5 -5.40 -10.14 14.25
CA LEU A 5 -5.07 -11.33 13.43
C LEU A 5 -3.54 -11.48 13.31
N ARG A 6 -2.91 -12.00 14.36
CA ARG A 6 -1.45 -12.13 14.55
C ARG A 6 -0.81 -13.25 13.72
N LEU A 7 -1.52 -13.83 12.76
CA LEU A 7 -1.10 -15.06 12.09
C LEU A 7 -1.47 -15.03 10.60
N TYR A 8 -0.83 -14.17 9.82
CA TYR A 8 -0.51 -14.52 8.43
C TYR A 8 0.99 -14.81 8.35
N ASN A 9 1.31 -16.03 8.77
CA ASN A 9 2.66 -16.57 8.87
C ASN A 9 3.18 -16.82 7.44
N ARG A 10 4.20 -16.07 6.98
CA ARG A 10 4.98 -16.47 5.80
C ARG A 10 6.48 -16.55 6.11
N PRO A 11 7.10 -17.73 5.91
CA PRO A 11 8.53 -17.98 6.15
C PRO A 11 9.47 -17.37 5.09
N SER A 12 8.96 -16.67 4.07
CA SER A 12 9.75 -16.19 2.92
C SER A 12 10.59 -14.93 3.21
N ALA A 13 10.21 -14.09 4.19
CA ALA A 13 11.04 -12.96 4.62
C ALA A 13 12.37 -13.42 5.26
N PHE A 14 12.42 -14.65 5.77
CA PHE A 14 13.61 -15.20 6.42
C PHE A 14 14.71 -15.60 5.43
N CYS A 15 14.37 -15.88 4.16
CA CYS A 15 15.34 -16.39 3.19
C CYS A 15 16.01 -15.32 2.31
N GLY A 16 15.47 -14.09 2.24
CA GLY A 16 16.05 -12.98 1.48
C GLY A 16 16.99 -12.07 2.30
N ALA A 17 16.90 -12.11 3.63
CA ALA A 17 17.53 -11.14 4.54
C ALA A 17 18.99 -11.47 4.89
N ARG A 18 19.76 -12.09 3.99
CA ARG A 18 21.18 -12.37 4.28
C ARG A 18 22.09 -11.15 4.17
N GLU A 19 21.60 -10.01 3.69
CA GLU A 19 22.45 -8.86 3.36
C GLU A 19 22.11 -7.52 4.06
N ASN A 20 20.97 -7.35 4.76
CA ASN A 20 20.62 -6.08 5.42
C ASN A 20 19.83 -6.24 6.74
N GLU A 21 20.54 -6.22 7.87
CA GLU A 21 19.96 -6.31 9.22
C GLU A 21 18.99 -5.15 9.54
N ALA A 22 19.30 -3.93 9.07
CA ALA A 22 18.46 -2.76 9.28
C ALA A 22 17.11 -2.84 8.55
N GLU A 23 17.07 -3.49 7.40
CA GLU A 23 15.84 -3.68 6.63
C GLU A 23 14.96 -4.75 7.28
N LEU A 24 15.56 -5.85 7.72
CA LEU A 24 14.88 -6.90 8.48
C LEU A 24 14.27 -6.37 9.79
N LEU A 25 15.01 -5.53 10.53
CA LEU A 25 14.49 -4.91 11.75
C LEU A 25 13.29 -4.01 11.48
N ARG A 26 13.28 -3.27 10.36
CA ARG A 26 12.13 -2.43 9.97
C ARG A 26 10.93 -3.27 9.57
N GLU A 27 11.13 -4.42 8.91
CA GLU A 27 10.05 -5.35 8.61
C GLU A 27 9.48 -6.00 9.87
N LEU A 28 10.32 -6.42 10.81
CA LEU A 28 9.90 -6.99 12.09
C LEU A 28 9.13 -6.00 12.97
N GLN A 29 9.46 -4.71 12.88
CA GLN A 29 8.74 -3.65 13.59
C GLN A 29 7.39 -3.30 12.95
N ASN A 30 7.14 -3.72 11.71
CA ASN A 30 5.87 -3.48 11.05
C ASN A 30 4.83 -4.47 11.59
N LEU A 31 4.03 -4.03 12.57
CA LEU A 31 3.05 -4.87 13.28
C LEU A 31 1.85 -5.30 12.41
N GLY A 32 1.81 -4.90 11.13
CA GLY A 32 0.74 -5.23 10.19
C GLY A 32 -0.49 -4.34 10.36
N HIS A 33 -1.67 -4.87 10.04
CA HIS A 33 -2.94 -4.14 10.14
C HIS A 33 -3.47 -4.07 11.56
N VAL A 34 -3.98 -2.89 11.92
CA VAL A 34 -4.91 -2.76 13.03
C VAL A 34 -6.31 -3.12 12.51
N THR A 35 -7.17 -3.69 13.35
CA THR A 35 -8.53 -4.12 12.94
C THR A 35 -9.34 -3.00 12.24
N GLU A 36 -9.06 -1.75 12.58
CA GLU A 36 -9.67 -0.56 11.97
C GLU A 36 -9.35 -0.43 10.47
N ASP A 37 -8.10 -0.69 10.06
CA ASP A 37 -7.67 -0.64 8.65
C ASP A 37 -8.49 -1.61 7.78
N ILE A 38 -8.76 -2.80 8.31
CA ILE A 38 -9.45 -3.89 7.60
C ILE A 38 -10.94 -3.57 7.40
N VAL A 39 -11.54 -2.85 8.35
CA VAL A 39 -12.97 -2.48 8.30
C VAL A 39 -13.20 -1.31 7.36
N GLU A 40 -12.31 -0.31 7.37
CA GLU A 40 -12.42 0.86 6.51
C GLU A 40 -12.02 0.57 5.05
N HIS A 41 -10.97 -0.23 4.86
CA HIS A 41 -10.36 -0.51 3.57
C HIS A 41 -10.07 -2.01 3.38
N PRO A 42 -11.11 -2.87 3.29
CA PRO A 42 -10.93 -4.31 3.09
C PRO A 42 -10.13 -4.65 1.82
N GLU A 43 -10.16 -3.78 0.81
CA GLU A 43 -9.38 -3.90 -0.43
C GLU A 43 -7.87 -3.87 -0.22
N TRP A 44 -7.37 -3.25 0.86
CA TRP A 44 -5.93 -3.21 1.14
C TRP A 44 -5.39 -4.59 1.49
N LEU A 45 -6.16 -5.40 2.22
CA LEU A 45 -5.79 -6.77 2.54
C LEU A 45 -5.74 -7.66 1.29
N LEU A 46 -6.67 -7.45 0.36
CA LEU A 46 -6.67 -8.15 -0.93
C LEU A 46 -5.42 -7.80 -1.74
N LEU A 47 -5.06 -6.51 -1.78
CA LEU A 47 -3.85 -6.05 -2.48
C LEU A 47 -2.55 -6.60 -1.87
N GLU A 48 -2.47 -6.75 -0.56
CA GLU A 48 -1.34 -7.40 0.10
C GLU A 48 -1.21 -8.87 -0.29
N CYS A 49 -2.34 -9.58 -0.30
CA CYS A 49 -2.39 -10.98 -0.67
C CYS A 49 -1.99 -11.19 -2.13
N GLU A 50 -2.52 -10.36 -3.04
CA GLU A 50 -2.25 -10.42 -4.48
C GLU A 50 -0.80 -10.03 -4.81
N SER A 51 -0.28 -8.98 -4.15
CA SER A 51 1.07 -8.47 -4.44
C SER A 51 2.18 -9.15 -3.64
N GLU A 52 1.84 -10.05 -2.71
CA GLU A 52 2.76 -10.64 -1.72
C GLU A 52 3.60 -9.59 -0.96
N ILE A 53 2.99 -8.45 -0.63
CA ILE A 53 3.63 -7.36 0.14
C ILE A 53 2.91 -7.11 1.45
N MET A 54 3.60 -6.46 2.39
CA MET A 54 2.97 -5.86 3.57
C MET A 54 2.95 -4.34 3.42
N ILE A 55 1.77 -3.74 3.52
CA ILE A 55 1.61 -2.28 3.51
C ILE A 55 2.12 -1.76 4.85
N ARG A 56 3.12 -0.87 4.78
CA ARG A 56 3.75 -0.26 5.95
C ARG A 56 2.83 0.81 6.54
N GLU A 57 2.91 1.00 7.86
CA GLU A 57 2.08 1.99 8.54
C GLU A 57 2.23 3.41 7.97
N VAL A 58 3.46 3.80 7.61
CA VAL A 58 3.72 5.10 6.94
C VAL A 58 3.00 5.22 5.59
N GLN A 59 2.87 4.12 4.84
CA GLN A 59 2.17 4.11 3.55
C GLN A 59 0.65 4.23 3.77
N LYS A 60 0.11 3.56 4.80
CA LYS A 60 -1.31 3.68 5.17
C LYS A 60 -1.65 5.10 5.61
N GLN A 61 -0.82 5.71 6.46
CA GLN A 61 -1.01 7.09 6.92
C GLN A 61 -1.08 8.07 5.75
N ILE A 62 -0.18 7.91 4.77
CA ILE A 62 -0.17 8.76 3.58
C ILE A 62 -1.39 8.47 2.70
N ALA A 63 -1.77 7.22 2.53
CA ALA A 63 -2.97 6.86 1.76
C ALA A 63 -4.23 7.47 2.38
N ARG A 64 -4.39 7.42 3.70
CA ARG A 64 -5.49 8.07 4.42
C ARG A 64 -5.58 9.56 4.15
N GLU A 65 -4.46 10.27 4.27
CA GLU A 65 -4.41 11.70 4.00
C GLU A 65 -4.68 12.03 2.51
N MET A 66 -4.31 11.13 1.59
CA MET A 66 -4.65 11.28 0.16
C MET A 66 -6.12 10.99 -0.15
N ILE A 67 -6.74 10.03 0.55
CA ILE A 67 -8.15 9.65 0.39
C ILE A 67 -9.06 10.71 1.01
N SER A 68 -8.68 11.24 2.18
CA SER A 68 -9.45 12.23 2.93
C SER A 68 -8.51 13.34 3.46
N PRO A 69 -8.12 14.29 2.60
CA PRO A 69 -7.22 15.36 3.00
C PRO A 69 -7.89 16.31 3.97
N LEU A 70 -7.12 16.85 4.92
CA LEU A 70 -7.61 17.86 5.85
C LEU A 70 -8.20 19.05 5.10
N LYS A 71 -9.46 19.37 5.42
CA LYS A 71 -10.26 20.45 4.81
C LYS A 71 -10.67 20.21 3.34
N ASN A 72 -10.59 18.97 2.84
CA ASN A 72 -10.99 18.60 1.48
C ASN A 72 -10.30 19.44 0.39
N ASN A 73 -9.07 19.89 0.67
CA ASN A 73 -8.24 20.69 -0.22
C ASN A 73 -7.15 19.82 -0.85
N ASN A 74 -6.50 20.36 -1.89
CA ASN A 74 -5.34 19.71 -2.49
C ASN A 74 -4.23 19.53 -1.45
N SER A 75 -3.65 18.33 -1.41
CA SER A 75 -2.60 17.95 -0.48
C SER A 75 -1.35 17.49 -1.22
N VAL A 76 -0.17 17.81 -0.68
CA VAL A 76 1.12 17.35 -1.23
C VAL A 76 1.74 16.37 -0.26
N MET A 77 2.10 15.18 -0.75
CA MET A 77 2.74 14.12 0.03
C MET A 77 4.17 13.90 -0.44
N GLN A 78 5.09 13.70 0.50
CA GLN A 78 6.48 13.35 0.21
C GLN A 78 6.86 12.07 0.93
N LEU A 79 7.53 11.18 0.20
CA LEU A 79 8.06 9.93 0.74
C LEU A 79 9.55 9.82 0.51
N SER A 80 10.24 9.08 1.38
CA SER A 80 11.64 8.69 1.22
C SER A 80 11.81 7.63 0.13
N MET A 81 12.96 7.62 -0.57
CA MET A 81 13.24 6.62 -1.62
C MET A 81 13.22 5.19 -1.03
N GLY A 82 12.80 4.20 -1.82
CA GLY A 82 12.67 2.81 -1.37
C GLY A 82 11.38 2.48 -0.61
N GLU A 83 10.60 3.48 -0.17
CA GLU A 83 9.36 3.25 0.59
C GLU A 83 8.14 2.88 -0.27
N GLY A 84 8.33 2.41 -1.52
CA GLY A 84 7.21 1.94 -2.35
C GLY A 84 6.17 3.02 -2.75
N LYS A 85 6.59 4.27 -2.97
CA LYS A 85 5.68 5.41 -3.25
C LYS A 85 4.67 5.12 -4.36
N SER A 86 5.14 4.65 -5.50
CA SER A 86 4.28 4.45 -6.67
C SER A 86 3.76 3.01 -6.75
N SER A 87 4.50 2.04 -6.23
CA SER A 87 4.16 0.62 -6.32
C SER A 87 3.16 0.16 -5.25
N VAL A 88 3.00 0.91 -4.15
CA VAL A 88 2.07 0.58 -3.07
C VAL A 88 0.99 1.64 -2.89
N ILE A 89 1.36 2.91 -2.73
CA ILE A 89 0.38 3.97 -2.40
C ILE A 89 -0.59 4.24 -3.53
N VAL A 90 -0.12 4.27 -4.78
CA VAL A 90 -1.00 4.53 -5.93
C VAL A 90 -2.10 3.46 -6.06
N PRO A 91 -1.80 2.14 -6.02
CA PRO A 91 -2.84 1.10 -6.01
C PRO A 91 -3.83 1.20 -4.84
N ILE A 92 -3.36 1.36 -3.60
CA ILE A 92 -4.23 1.36 -2.41
C ILE A 92 -5.13 2.61 -2.37
N VAL A 93 -4.66 3.75 -2.84
CA VAL A 93 -5.47 4.98 -2.96
C VAL A 93 -6.45 4.87 -4.12
N ALA A 94 -6.00 4.34 -5.27
CA ALA A 94 -6.86 4.23 -6.44
C ALA A 94 -8.03 3.26 -6.23
N THR A 95 -7.79 2.17 -5.51
CA THR A 95 -8.85 1.21 -5.13
C THR A 95 -9.82 1.81 -4.13
N ALA A 96 -9.33 2.47 -3.08
CA ALA A 96 -10.18 3.11 -2.08
C ALA A 96 -11.08 4.22 -2.66
N LEU A 97 -10.58 5.01 -3.62
CA LEU A 97 -11.36 6.07 -4.27
C LEU A 97 -12.25 5.58 -5.42
N GLY A 98 -11.95 4.41 -5.99
CA GLY A 98 -12.61 3.83 -7.16
C GLY A 98 -14.00 3.24 -6.91
N ASN A 99 -14.91 4.01 -6.31
CA ASN A 99 -16.24 3.54 -5.86
C ASN A 99 -17.35 3.54 -6.94
N GLY A 100 -16.99 3.66 -8.22
CA GLY A 100 -17.94 3.71 -9.34
C GLY A 100 -18.69 5.04 -9.52
N LYS A 101 -18.61 5.97 -8.55
CA LYS A 101 -19.18 7.34 -8.66
C LYS A 101 -18.12 8.39 -8.98
N GLN A 102 -16.85 8.07 -8.78
CA GLN A 102 -15.73 8.96 -9.00
C GLN A 102 -14.72 8.33 -9.96
N LEU A 103 -14.15 9.16 -10.84
CA LEU A 103 -13.10 8.74 -11.76
C LEU A 103 -11.73 9.10 -11.17
N VAL A 104 -10.98 8.10 -10.74
CA VAL A 104 -9.61 8.26 -10.27
C VAL A 104 -8.65 8.39 -11.46
N ARG A 105 -7.78 9.41 -11.45
CA ARG A 105 -6.77 9.63 -12.48
C ARG A 105 -5.38 9.67 -11.88
N VAL A 106 -4.50 8.80 -12.37
CA VAL A 106 -3.07 8.76 -12.01
C VAL A 106 -2.30 9.49 -13.11
N ILE A 107 -1.71 10.63 -12.77
CA ILE A 107 -0.92 11.45 -13.71
C ILE A 107 0.56 11.28 -13.38
N VAL A 108 1.35 10.87 -14.37
CA VAL A 108 2.77 10.53 -14.21
C VAL A 108 3.57 11.08 -15.37
N ALA A 109 4.88 11.20 -15.19
CA ALA A 109 5.77 11.60 -16.28
C ALA A 109 5.75 10.57 -17.42
N LYS A 110 5.81 11.04 -18.67
CA LYS A 110 5.81 10.20 -19.89
C LYS A 110 6.72 8.95 -19.81
N PRO A 111 7.98 9.00 -19.35
CA PRO A 111 8.82 7.80 -19.27
C PRO A 111 8.31 6.73 -18.29
N GLN A 112 7.54 7.11 -17.26
CA GLN A 112 7.04 6.21 -16.22
C GLN A 112 5.63 5.66 -16.50
N ALA A 113 4.96 6.21 -17.51
CA ALA A 113 3.56 5.90 -17.81
C ALA A 113 3.33 4.40 -18.06
N ASN A 114 4.14 3.78 -18.91
CA ASN A 114 4.00 2.37 -19.24
C ASN A 114 4.25 1.48 -18.01
N GLN A 115 5.26 1.79 -17.20
CA GLN A 115 5.58 1.03 -16.00
C GLN A 115 4.45 1.07 -14.98
N ILE A 116 3.91 2.26 -14.71
CA ILE A 116 2.82 2.43 -13.74
C ILE A 116 1.53 1.82 -14.28
N HIS A 117 1.26 1.92 -15.58
CA HIS A 117 0.10 1.28 -16.19
C HIS A 117 0.15 -0.25 -16.04
N GLN A 118 1.28 -0.89 -16.37
CA GLN A 118 1.44 -2.33 -16.20
C GLN A 118 1.32 -2.76 -14.73
N MET A 119 1.88 -1.98 -13.81
CA MET A 119 1.76 -2.23 -12.37
C MET A 119 0.31 -2.11 -11.88
N LEU A 120 -0.46 -1.14 -12.38
CA LEU A 120 -1.88 -1.03 -12.02
C LEU A 120 -2.70 -2.17 -12.63
N LEU A 121 -2.41 -2.59 -13.85
CA LEU A 121 -3.08 -3.75 -14.44
C LEU A 121 -2.80 -5.02 -13.64
N SER A 122 -1.54 -5.30 -13.30
CA SER A 122 -1.18 -6.50 -12.55
C SER A 122 -1.83 -6.54 -11.16
N LYS A 123 -2.00 -5.38 -10.51
CA LYS A 123 -2.53 -5.32 -9.15
C LYS A 123 -4.05 -5.21 -9.07
N LEU A 124 -4.69 -4.64 -10.08
CA LEU A 124 -6.11 -4.27 -10.02
C LEU A 124 -6.99 -5.07 -10.97
N ALA A 125 -6.44 -5.64 -12.04
CA ALA A 125 -7.22 -6.29 -13.08
C ALA A 125 -7.40 -7.81 -12.87
N GLY A 126 -6.67 -8.42 -11.92
CA GLY A 126 -6.84 -9.81 -11.50
C GLY A 126 -6.55 -10.86 -12.60
N TYR A 127 -5.54 -10.60 -13.44
CA TYR A 127 -5.11 -11.50 -14.53
C TYR A 127 -3.83 -12.25 -14.19
#